data_AF-A0A318XQC3-F1
#
_entry.id   AF-A0A318XQC3-F1
#
_cell.length_a   1.000
_cell.length_b   1.000
_cell.length_c   1.000
_cell.angle_alpha   90.00
_cell.angle_beta   90.00
_cell.angle_gamma   90.00
#
_symmetry.space_group_name_H-M   'P 1'
#
loop_
_entity.id
_entity.type
_entity.pdbx_description
1 polymer ?
#
loop_
_entity_poly.entity_id
_entity_poly.type
_entity_poly.pdbx_seq_one_letter_code
_entity_poly.pdbx_strand_id
1 'polypeptide(L)'
;MEKVEYKERSSVGQFLLRLVVGAVVLAITAFFTPGFTISSWLSLAIAAIVLAVLDMLVNMISGINAAPFGRGISGFVLAAVIIYAIKFIVPGYNITILGALIGAVIYGIVDAIIPGRAM
;
A
#
# COMPACT_ATOMS: atom_id res chain seq x y z
N MET A 1 -3.65 17.18 34.52
CA MET A 1 -4.38 17.02 33.24
C MET A 1 -3.38 17.23 32.13
N GLU A 2 -2.86 16.13 31.58
CA GLU A 2 -1.89 16.14 30.49
C GLU A 2 -2.58 16.69 29.24
N LYS A 3 -2.18 17.89 28.82
CA LYS A 3 -2.71 18.50 27.60
C LYS A 3 -2.13 17.72 26.44
N VAL A 4 -2.93 16.82 25.90
CA VAL A 4 -2.63 16.13 24.65
C VAL A 4 -2.66 17.20 23.55
N GLU A 5 -1.47 17.63 23.14
CA GLU A 5 -1.26 18.65 22.12
C GLU A 5 -1.79 18.13 20.78
N TYR A 6 -2.94 18.63 20.34
CA TYR A 6 -3.45 18.37 19.01
C TYR A 6 -2.60 19.15 18.01
N LYS A 7 -1.51 18.52 17.58
CA LYS A 7 -0.56 19.07 16.61
C LYS A 7 -1.26 19.29 15.27
N GLU A 8 -1.18 20.53 14.78
CA GLU A 8 -1.72 20.98 13.50
C GLU A 8 -1.48 19.97 12.38
N ARG A 9 -2.58 19.55 11.74
CA ARG A 9 -2.62 18.60 10.65
C ARG A 9 -2.14 19.28 9.35
N SER A 10 -0.84 19.52 9.26
CA SER A 10 -0.20 19.94 8.01
C SER A 10 -0.34 18.82 6.97
N SER A 11 -0.64 19.18 5.70
CA SER A 11 -0.78 18.23 4.58
C SER A 11 0.42 17.29 4.44
N VAL A 12 1.60 17.75 4.87
CA VAL A 12 2.86 17.01 4.90
C VAL A 12 2.85 15.90 5.97
N GLY A 13 2.32 16.15 7.17
CA GLY A 13 2.23 15.14 8.23
C GLY A 13 1.30 13.97 7.85
N GLN A 14 0.20 14.27 7.17
CA GLN A 14 -0.72 13.25 6.65
C GLN A 14 -0.08 12.42 5.53
N PHE A 15 0.70 13.05 4.64
CA PHE A 15 1.43 12.34 3.59
C PHE A 15 2.52 11.41 4.18
N LEU A 16 3.29 11.89 5.15
CA LEU A 16 4.30 11.08 5.85
C LEU A 16 3.66 9.89 6.57
N LEU A 17 2.52 10.09 7.22
CA LEU A 17 1.80 9.01 7.89
C LEU A 17 1.28 7.99 6.87
N ARG A 18 0.74 8.42 5.71
CA ARG A 18 0.35 7.52 4.61
C ARG A 18 1.53 6.68 4.10
N LEU A 19 2.70 7.30 3.96
CA LEU A 19 3.93 6.66 3.50
C LEU A 19 4.41 5.59 4.49
N VAL A 20 4.46 5.92 5.79
CA VAL A 20 4.82 4.98 6.86
C VAL A 20 3.85 3.82 6.92
N VAL A 21 2.54 4.09 6.89
CA VAL A 21 1.56 3.00 6.89
C VAL A 21 1.72 2.15 5.62
N GLY A 22 2.00 2.77 4.45
CA GLY A 22 2.18 2.08 3.16
C GLY A 22 3.32 1.08 3.23
N ALA A 23 4.44 1.53 3.80
CA ALA A 23 5.59 0.72 4.10
C ALA A 23 5.25 -0.45 5.05
N VAL A 24 4.53 -0.18 6.14
CA VAL A 24 4.12 -1.24 7.10
C VAL A 24 3.22 -2.28 6.43
N VAL A 25 2.25 -1.86 5.63
CA VAL A 25 1.35 -2.80 4.93
C VAL A 25 2.12 -3.65 3.93
N LEU A 26 3.03 -3.06 3.15
CA LEU A 26 3.88 -3.81 2.23
C LEU A 26 4.82 -4.75 2.97
N ALA A 27 5.39 -4.34 4.10
CA ALA A 27 6.26 -5.17 4.93
C ALA A 27 5.52 -6.42 5.43
N ILE A 28 4.33 -6.23 5.99
CA ILE A 28 3.47 -7.33 6.45
C ILE A 28 3.08 -8.21 5.26
N THR A 29 2.65 -7.60 4.15
CA THR A 29 2.26 -8.33 2.94
C THR A 29 3.41 -9.20 2.42
N ALA A 30 4.63 -8.65 2.34
CA ALA A 30 5.81 -9.40 1.91
C ALA A 30 6.16 -10.54 2.86
N PHE A 31 5.96 -10.37 4.17
CA PHE A 31 6.22 -11.41 5.15
C PHE A 31 5.27 -12.61 5.01
N PHE A 32 4.00 -12.36 4.71
CA PHE A 32 2.98 -13.40 4.59
C PHE A 32 2.81 -13.95 3.17
N THR A 33 3.41 -13.33 2.16
CA THR A 33 3.23 -13.70 0.75
C THR A 33 4.43 -14.50 0.24
N PRO A 34 4.27 -15.81 -0.05
CA PRO A 34 5.34 -16.58 -0.67
C PRO A 34 5.63 -16.05 -2.08
N GLY A 35 6.91 -15.89 -2.40
CA GLY A 35 7.35 -15.34 -3.67
C GLY A 35 7.22 -13.81 -3.78
N PHE A 36 7.06 -13.11 -2.65
CA PHE A 36 7.25 -11.66 -2.53
C PHE A 36 8.50 -11.39 -1.66
N THR A 37 9.52 -10.76 -2.24
CA THR A 37 10.74 -10.39 -1.52
C THR A 37 11.09 -8.92 -1.77
N ILE A 38 11.57 -8.27 -0.71
CA ILE A 38 12.07 -6.89 -0.76
C ILE A 38 13.51 -6.92 -0.26
N SER A 39 14.46 -6.50 -1.09
CA SER A 39 15.89 -6.68 -0.81
C SER A 39 16.48 -5.70 0.21
N SER A 40 15.85 -4.53 0.42
CA SER A 40 16.37 -3.52 1.34
C SER A 40 15.27 -2.64 1.95
N TRP A 41 15.58 -2.01 3.07
CA TRP A 41 14.72 -1.00 3.71
C TRP A 41 14.44 0.20 2.79
N LEU A 42 15.39 0.56 1.91
CA LEU A 42 15.21 1.62 0.92
C LEU A 42 14.25 1.19 -0.19
N SER A 43 14.38 -0.04 -0.69
CA SER A 43 13.45 -0.61 -1.66
C SER A 43 12.03 -0.65 -1.11
N LEU A 44 11.88 -0.91 0.20
CA LEU A 44 10.58 -0.87 0.87
C LEU A 44 9.99 0.54 0.93
N ALA A 45 10.81 1.55 1.29
CA ALA A 45 10.37 2.93 1.31
C ALA A 45 9.98 3.43 -0.09
N ILE A 46 10.78 3.11 -1.11
CA ILE A 46 10.48 3.45 -2.50
C ILE A 46 9.23 2.71 -2.98
N ALA A 47 9.06 1.43 -2.65
CA ALA A 47 7.86 0.66 -2.97
C ALA A 47 6.60 1.27 -2.35
N ALA A 48 6.66 1.75 -1.11
CA ALA A 48 5.54 2.43 -0.47
C ALA A 48 5.16 3.73 -1.19
N ILE A 49 6.16 4.51 -1.63
CA ILE A 49 5.94 5.73 -2.42
C ILE A 49 5.30 5.37 -3.76
N VAL A 50 5.87 4.42 -4.49
CA VAL A 50 5.36 3.98 -5.80
C VAL A 50 3.95 3.42 -5.67
N LEU A 51 3.67 2.61 -4.65
CA LEU A 51 2.32 2.12 -4.34
C LEU A 51 1.34 3.27 -4.20
N ALA A 52 1.66 4.28 -3.38
CA ALA A 52 0.78 5.43 -3.15
C ALA A 52 0.56 6.25 -4.43
N VAL A 53 1.60 6.43 -5.24
CA VAL A 53 1.49 7.13 -6.53
C VAL A 53 0.63 6.34 -7.50
N LEU A 54 0.86 5.04 -7.65
CA LEU A 54 0.07 4.19 -8.54
C LEU A 54 -1.39 4.11 -8.11
N ASP A 55 -1.66 3.98 -6.81
CA ASP A 55 -3.02 4.02 -6.28
C ASP A 55 -3.72 5.33 -6.62
N MET A 56 -3.03 6.47 -6.43
CA MET A 56 -3.58 7.78 -6.81
C MET A 56 -3.86 7.87 -8.32
N LEU A 57 -2.90 7.48 -9.17
CA LEU A 57 -3.06 7.52 -10.63
C LEU A 57 -4.23 6.65 -11.09
N VAL A 58 -4.32 5.43 -10.58
CA VAL A 58 -5.38 4.49 -10.92
C VAL A 58 -6.74 5.00 -10.42
N ASN A 59 -6.79 5.55 -9.21
CA ASN A 59 -8.02 6.13 -8.67
C ASN A 59 -8.49 7.34 -9.50
N MET A 60 -7.57 8.14 -10.03
CA MET A 60 -7.91 9.27 -10.90
C MET A 60 -8.46 8.84 -12.26
N ILE A 61 -7.90 7.79 -12.89
CA ILE A 61 -8.36 7.33 -14.21
C ILE A 61 -9.61 6.46 -14.14
N SER A 62 -9.71 5.61 -13.12
CA SER A 62 -10.79 4.62 -13.00
C SER A 62 -11.93 5.10 -12.10
N GLY A 63 -11.71 6.11 -11.26
CA GLY A 63 -12.66 6.52 -10.21
C GLY A 63 -12.87 5.47 -9.12
N ILE A 64 -12.16 4.35 -9.19
CA ILE A 64 -12.22 3.22 -8.26
C ILE A 64 -10.93 3.27 -7.47
N ASN A 65 -11.01 3.34 -6.14
CA ASN A 65 -9.78 3.36 -5.36
C ASN A 65 -9.28 1.93 -5.20
N ALA A 66 -7.97 1.73 -5.31
CA ALA A 66 -7.43 0.39 -5.45
C ALA A 66 -7.39 -0.38 -4.13
N ALA A 67 -7.77 0.23 -3.00
CA ALA A 67 -8.02 -0.48 -1.75
C ALA A 67 -9.02 -1.64 -1.97
N PRO A 68 -8.62 -2.92 -1.76
CA PRO A 68 -9.47 -4.09 -2.00
C PRO A 68 -10.71 -4.11 -1.11
N PHE A 69 -10.54 -3.66 0.13
CA PHE A 69 -11.60 -3.67 1.12
C PHE A 69 -12.58 -2.52 0.86
N GLY A 70 -13.86 -2.85 0.78
CA GLY A 70 -14.94 -1.90 0.51
C GLY A 70 -15.33 -1.69 -0.95
N ARG A 71 -14.59 -2.26 -1.93
CA ARG A 71 -14.94 -2.20 -3.37
C ARG A 71 -15.17 -3.55 -4.05
N GLY A 72 -15.04 -4.65 -3.30
CA GLY A 72 -15.29 -6.00 -3.82
C GLY A 72 -14.22 -6.44 -4.82
N ILE A 73 -14.65 -7.15 -5.88
CA ILE A 73 -13.73 -7.79 -6.84
C ILE A 73 -12.91 -6.78 -7.63
N SER A 74 -13.50 -5.63 -8.02
CA SER A 74 -12.80 -4.63 -8.82
C SER A 74 -11.60 -4.05 -8.07
N GLY A 75 -11.76 -3.67 -6.80
CA GLY A 75 -10.67 -3.20 -5.95
C GLY A 75 -9.60 -4.26 -5.73
N PHE A 76 -10.00 -5.52 -5.55
CA PHE A 76 -9.06 -6.63 -5.41
C PHE A 76 -8.17 -6.81 -6.65
N VAL A 77 -8.77 -6.84 -7.85
CA VAL A 77 -8.00 -6.96 -9.10
C VAL A 77 -7.08 -5.76 -9.26
N LEU A 78 -7.56 -4.55 -8.96
CA LEU A 78 -6.77 -3.32 -9.06
C LEU A 78 -5.55 -3.36 -8.13
N ALA A 79 -5.73 -3.75 -6.87
CA ALA A 79 -4.62 -3.93 -5.94
C ALA A 79 -3.61 -4.97 -6.43
N ALA A 80 -4.08 -6.12 -6.92
CA ALA A 80 -3.19 -7.16 -7.44
C ALA A 80 -2.35 -6.64 -8.63
N VAL A 81 -2.99 -5.88 -9.53
CA VAL A 81 -2.29 -5.24 -10.65
C VAL A 81 -1.27 -4.22 -10.16
N ILE A 82 -1.62 -3.37 -9.19
CA ILE A 82 -0.69 -2.35 -8.67
C ILE A 82 0.49 -3.00 -7.94
N ILE A 83 0.24 -3.94 -7.03
CA ILE A 83 1.28 -4.68 -6.30
C ILE A 83 2.22 -5.36 -7.29
N TYR A 84 1.68 -5.98 -8.34
CA TYR A 84 2.49 -6.56 -9.40
C TYR A 84 3.26 -5.50 -10.21
N ALA A 85 2.66 -4.34 -10.49
CA ALA A 85 3.26 -3.27 -11.28
C ALA A 85 4.47 -2.62 -10.59
N ILE A 86 4.48 -2.54 -9.26
CA ILE A 86 5.58 -1.95 -8.47
C ILE A 86 6.93 -2.61 -8.80
N LYS A 87 6.93 -3.92 -9.08
CA LYS A 87 8.17 -4.66 -9.39
C LYS A 87 8.92 -4.14 -10.61
N PHE A 88 8.22 -3.49 -11.55
CA PHE A 88 8.84 -2.92 -12.76
C PHE A 88 9.47 -1.56 -12.51
N ILE A 89 9.08 -0.88 -11.43
CA ILE A 89 9.51 0.47 -11.10
C ILE A 89 10.59 0.43 -10.01
N VAL A 90 10.45 -0.49 -9.05
CA VAL A 90 11.26 -0.48 -7.83
C VAL A 90 12.33 -1.55 -7.85
N PRO A 91 13.62 -1.17 -7.89
CA PRO A 91 14.70 -2.13 -7.80
C PRO A 91 14.69 -2.81 -6.43
N GLY A 92 14.79 -4.13 -6.44
CA GLY A 92 14.75 -4.95 -5.22
C GLY A 92 13.35 -5.32 -4.73
N TYR A 93 12.30 -4.93 -5.44
CA TYR A 93 10.93 -5.42 -5.22
C TYR A 93 10.64 -6.58 -6.18
N ASN A 94 10.68 -7.80 -5.69
CA ASN A 94 10.43 -9.00 -6.51
C ASN A 94 9.14 -9.67 -6.07
N ILE A 95 8.18 -9.79 -6.98
CA ILE A 95 6.93 -10.50 -6.72
C ILE A 95 6.51 -11.36 -7.92
N THR A 96 6.05 -12.57 -7.63
CA THR A 96 5.44 -13.46 -8.64
C THR A 96 3.98 -13.09 -8.89
N ILE A 97 3.38 -13.60 -9.97
CA ILE A 97 1.95 -13.36 -10.28
C ILE A 97 1.06 -13.94 -9.17
N LEU A 98 1.34 -15.16 -8.72
CA LEU A 98 0.67 -15.79 -7.57
C LEU A 98 0.89 -14.99 -6.28
N GLY A 99 2.11 -14.51 -6.07
CA GLY A 99 2.43 -13.61 -4.95
C GLY A 99 1.62 -12.33 -5.00
N ALA A 100 1.41 -11.72 -6.16
CA ALA A 100 0.60 -10.50 -6.26
C ALA A 100 -0.88 -10.74 -5.96
N LEU A 101 -1.43 -11.89 -6.35
CA LEU A 101 -2.82 -12.27 -6.00
C LEU A 101 -2.98 -12.49 -4.49
N ILE A 102 -2.10 -13.28 -3.89
CA ILE A 102 -2.10 -13.53 -2.43
C ILE A 102 -1.81 -12.23 -1.68
N GLY A 103 -0.85 -11.47 -2.17
CA GLY A 103 -0.45 -10.18 -1.64
C GLY A 103 -1.59 -9.17 -1.68
N ALA A 104 -2.42 -9.15 -2.71
CA ALA A 104 -3.62 -8.30 -2.76
C ALA A 104 -4.67 -8.68 -1.72
N VAL A 105 -4.80 -9.98 -1.40
CA VAL A 105 -5.71 -10.43 -0.32
C VAL A 105 -5.20 -9.92 1.02
N ILE A 106 -3.92 -10.15 1.32
CA ILE A 106 -3.30 -9.74 2.59
C ILE A 106 -3.29 -8.21 2.68
N TYR A 107 -2.87 -7.54 1.61
CA TYR A 107 -2.88 -6.07 1.51
C TYR A 107 -4.26 -5.52 1.86
N GLY A 108 -5.33 -6.08 1.28
CA GLY A 108 -6.70 -5.65 1.58
C GLY A 108 -7.09 -5.84 3.04
N ILE A 109 -6.73 -6.97 3.64
CA ILE A 109 -7.03 -7.25 5.06
C ILE A 109 -6.26 -6.30 5.97
N VAL A 110 -4.95 -6.13 5.72
CA VAL A 110 -4.08 -5.28 6.54
C VAL A 110 -4.48 -3.81 6.39
N ASP A 111 -4.80 -3.37 5.16
CA ASP A 111 -5.26 -2.02 4.86
C ASP A 111 -6.58 -1.68 5.58
N ALA A 112 -7.50 -2.64 5.69
CA ALA A 112 -8.78 -2.47 6.39
C ALA A 112 -8.63 -2.30 7.91
N ILE A 113 -7.60 -2.91 8.50
CA ILE A 113 -7.38 -2.86 9.96
C ILE A 113 -6.73 -1.55 10.38
N ILE A 114 -6.02 -0.86 9.48
CA ILE A 114 -5.28 0.34 9.86
C ILE A 114 -6.16 1.59 9.70
N PRO A 115 -6.57 2.24 10.82
CA PRO A 115 -7.36 3.45 10.78
C PRO A 115 -6.55 4.62 10.18
N GLY A 116 -7.13 5.31 9.20
CA GLY A 116 -6.51 6.48 8.55
C GLY A 116 -6.54 6.49 7.01
N ARG A 117 -7.13 5.46 6.38
CA ARG A 117 -7.08 5.24 4.93
C ARG A 117 -8.41 5.24 4.19
N ALA A 118 -9.53 5.27 4.91
CA ALA A 118 -10.85 5.40 4.30
C ALA A 118 -11.17 6.88 3.97
N MET A 119 -10.35 7.53 3.12
CA MET A 119 -10.67 8.78 2.40
C MET A 119 -9.84 8.91 1.13
#